data_AF-Q8YGD8-F1
#
_entry.id   AF-Q8YGD8-F1
#
_cell.length_a   1.000
_cell.length_b   1.000
_cell.length_c   1.000
_cell.angle_alpha   90.00
_cell.angle_beta   90.00
_cell.angle_gamma   90.00
#
_symmetry.space_group_name_H-M   'P 1'
#
loop_
_entity.id
_entity.type
_entity.pdbx_description
1 polymer ?
#
loop_
_entity_poly.entity_id
_entity_poly.type
_entity_poly.pdbx_seq_one_letter_code
_entity_poly.pdbx_strand_id
1 'polypeptide(L)'
;MLNHDPQLARRFYPIEFPKLFATADATRVMETISAYASRVNLSVSSNLNDDFSARLIHASDGEFGLLIEIVISAAEEALLARKDHLDHLHFIMAFRRRSGCIDALNPFIAVDFLRIDARTLLAKEISR
;
A
#
# COMPACT_ATOMS: atom_id res chain seq x y z
N MET A 1 -3.87 6.80 26.79
CA MET A 1 -2.68 7.26 26.05
C MET A 1 -1.45 7.08 26.94
N LEU A 2 -0.50 6.24 26.52
CA LEU A 2 0.71 5.90 27.29
C LEU A 2 1.67 7.10 27.47
N ASN A 3 1.62 8.09 26.57
CA ASN A 3 2.47 9.28 26.55
C ASN A 3 2.14 10.35 27.61
N HIS A 4 1.05 10.22 28.37
CA HIS A 4 0.69 11.20 29.40
C HIS A 4 1.14 10.79 30.81
N ASP A 5 1.78 9.63 30.96
CA ASP A 5 2.44 9.25 32.21
C ASP A 5 3.95 9.60 32.14
N PRO A 6 4.41 10.61 32.90
CA PRO A 6 5.82 11.01 32.93
C PRO A 6 6.77 9.89 33.36
N GLN A 7 6.28 8.89 34.10
CA GLN A 7 7.07 7.75 34.58
C GLN A 7 7.28 6.69 33.49
N LEU A 8 6.36 6.57 32.54
CA LEU A 8 6.46 5.68 31.39
C LEU A 8 7.22 6.34 30.24
N ALA A 9 7.03 7.64 30.01
CA ALA A 9 7.71 8.39 28.95
C ALA A 9 9.25 8.37 29.07
N ARG A 10 9.81 8.23 30.28
CA ARG A 10 11.26 8.13 30.52
C ARG A 10 11.83 6.72 30.31
N ARG A 11 10.97 5.71 30.19
CA ARG A 11 11.36 4.29 30.11
C ARG A 11 11.00 3.65 28.78
N PHE A 12 10.49 4.44 27.84
CA PHE A 12 10.14 3.99 26.51
C PHE A 12 10.87 4.82 25.47
N TYR A 13 11.39 4.16 24.43
CA TYR A 13 11.97 4.82 23.27
C TYR A 13 11.01 4.63 22.09
N PRO A 14 10.28 5.68 21.66
CA PRO A 14 9.40 5.56 20.51
C PRO A 14 10.25 5.33 19.25
N ILE A 15 9.91 4.28 18.50
CA ILE A 15 10.41 4.06 17.15
C ILE A 15 9.37 4.64 16.21
N GLU A 16 9.73 5.77 15.58
CA GLU A 16 8.87 6.41 14.59
C GLU A 16 9.14 5.84 13.20
N PHE A 17 8.07 5.46 12.50
CA PHE A 17 8.12 5.14 11.08
C PHE A 17 7.63 6.38 10.32
N PRO A 18 8.52 7.09 9.60
CA PRO A 18 8.10 8.26 8.84
C PRO A 18 7.19 7.85 7.68
N LYS A 19 6.34 8.78 7.25
CA LYS A 19 5.61 8.61 5.99
C LYS A 19 6.57 8.47 4.82
N LEU A 20 6.19 7.66 3.85
CA LEU A 20 6.86 7.51 2.57
C LEU A 20 6.51 8.68 1.65
N PHE A 21 7.50 9.09 0.85
CA PHE A 21 7.35 10.15 -0.14
C PHE A 21 7.76 9.65 -1.52
N ALA A 22 6.93 9.91 -2.53
CA ALA A 22 7.18 9.47 -3.91
C ALA A 22 8.55 9.93 -4.46
N THR A 23 9.02 11.11 -4.04
CA THR A 23 10.31 11.67 -4.47
C THR A 23 11.53 11.01 -3.83
N ALA A 24 11.36 10.26 -2.73
CA ALA A 24 12.48 9.71 -1.95
C ALA A 24 12.44 8.17 -1.84
N ASP A 25 11.24 7.57 -1.89
CA ASP A 25 11.04 6.17 -1.48
C ASP A 25 10.65 5.23 -2.63
N ALA A 26 10.60 5.70 -3.88
CA ALA A 26 10.18 4.89 -5.04
C ALA A 26 10.94 3.55 -5.14
N THR A 27 12.27 3.58 -5.05
CA THR A 27 13.11 2.37 -5.08
C THR A 27 12.78 1.41 -3.94
N ARG A 28 12.63 1.93 -2.71
CA ARG A 28 12.31 1.12 -1.53
C ARG A 28 10.93 0.45 -1.66
N VAL A 29 9.96 1.14 -2.28
CA VAL A 29 8.64 0.59 -2.58
C VAL A 29 8.75 -0.56 -3.60
N MET A 30 9.54 -0.38 -4.67
CA MET A 30 9.76 -1.44 -5.66
C MET A 30 10.48 -2.67 -5.09
N GLU A 31 11.46 -2.45 -4.20
CA GLU A 31 12.12 -3.52 -3.43
C GLU A 31 11.13 -4.26 -2.53
N THR A 32 10.21 -3.53 -1.88
CA THR A 32 9.16 -4.12 -1.04
C THR A 32 8.22 -4.99 -1.87
N ILE A 33 7.74 -4.50 -3.01
CA ILE A 33 6.90 -5.29 -3.94
C ILE A 33 7.62 -6.59 -4.34
N SER A 34 8.88 -6.47 -4.75
CA SER A 34 9.69 -7.62 -5.18
C SER A 34 9.95 -8.62 -4.05
N ALA A 35 10.21 -8.12 -2.84
CA ALA A 35 10.44 -8.95 -1.66
C ALA A 35 9.20 -9.79 -1.31
N TYR A 36 8.01 -9.21 -1.36
CA TYR A 36 6.77 -9.94 -1.06
C TYR A 36 6.34 -10.87 -2.21
N ALA A 37 6.45 -10.43 -3.47
CA ALA A 37 6.14 -11.27 -4.63
C ALA A 37 7.02 -12.53 -4.68
N SER A 38 8.33 -12.39 -4.42
CA SER A 38 9.26 -13.53 -4.43
C SER A 38 8.97 -14.59 -3.37
N ARG A 39 8.41 -14.20 -2.21
CA ARG A 39 8.02 -15.14 -1.14
C ARG A 39 6.92 -16.11 -1.55
N VAL A 40 6.14 -15.75 -2.57
CA VAL A 40 5.06 -16.56 -3.12
C VAL A 40 5.33 -17.00 -4.56
N ASN A 41 6.59 -16.92 -5.00
CA ASN A 41 7.05 -17.29 -6.35
C ASN A 41 6.34 -16.51 -7.49
N LEU A 42 5.92 -15.28 -7.23
CA LEU A 42 5.44 -14.38 -8.28
C LEU A 42 6.60 -13.54 -8.83
N SER A 43 6.71 -13.50 -10.15
CA SER A 43 7.55 -12.49 -10.82
C SER A 43 6.89 -11.11 -10.76
N VAL A 44 7.67 -10.04 -10.88
CA VAL A 44 7.13 -8.67 -10.91
C VAL A 44 7.07 -8.19 -12.36
N SER A 45 5.90 -7.77 -12.81
CA SER A 45 5.70 -7.25 -14.17
C SER A 45 6.35 -5.88 -14.35
N SER A 46 6.86 -5.60 -15.55
CA SER A 46 7.52 -4.34 -15.90
C SER A 46 6.59 -3.12 -15.90
N ASN A 47 5.27 -3.34 -15.81
CA ASN A 47 4.28 -2.27 -15.65
C ASN A 47 4.22 -1.69 -14.23
N LEU A 48 4.88 -2.33 -13.25
CA LEU A 48 5.11 -1.75 -11.93
C LEU A 48 6.42 -0.94 -11.98
N ASN A 49 6.30 0.36 -12.25
CA ASN A 49 7.42 1.29 -12.41
C ASN A 49 7.35 2.42 -11.36
N ASP A 50 8.19 3.46 -11.52
CA ASP A 50 8.23 4.56 -10.55
C ASP A 50 6.90 5.34 -10.45
N ASP A 51 6.13 5.51 -11.53
CA ASP A 51 4.77 6.10 -11.46
C ASP A 51 3.85 5.24 -10.61
N PHE A 52 3.95 3.92 -10.78
CA PHE A 52 3.20 2.98 -9.95
C PHE A 52 3.57 3.09 -8.47
N SER A 53 4.86 3.28 -8.15
CA SER A 53 5.30 3.47 -6.77
C SER A 53 4.66 4.70 -6.11
N ALA A 54 4.52 5.81 -6.86
CA ALA A 54 3.86 7.02 -6.38
C ALA A 54 2.37 6.78 -6.10
N ARG A 55 1.68 6.02 -6.95
CA ARG A 55 0.28 5.62 -6.75
C ARG A 55 0.11 4.74 -5.52
N LEU A 56 1.02 3.78 -5.31
CA LEU A 56 0.98 2.90 -4.15
C LEU A 56 1.23 3.67 -2.84
N ILE A 57 2.21 4.58 -2.81
CA ILE A 57 2.45 5.48 -1.67
C ILE A 57 1.21 6.32 -1.36
N HIS A 58 0.58 6.89 -2.39
CA HIS A 58 -0.63 7.68 -2.21
C HIS A 58 -1.81 6.81 -1.71
N ALA A 59 -2.00 5.63 -2.29
CA ALA A 59 -3.05 4.68 -1.90
C ALA A 59 -2.92 4.21 -0.43
N SER A 60 -1.70 4.22 0.11
CA SER A 60 -1.41 3.86 1.51
C SER A 60 -1.31 5.06 2.45
N ASP A 61 -1.68 6.28 2.02
CA ASP A 61 -1.47 7.54 2.78
C ASP A 61 -0.01 7.74 3.25
N GLY A 62 0.96 7.16 2.53
CA GLY A 62 2.37 7.15 2.90
C GLY A 62 2.72 6.22 4.08
N GLU A 63 1.74 5.52 4.66
CA GLU A 63 1.97 4.60 5.78
C GLU A 63 2.59 3.28 5.29
N PHE A 64 3.81 2.98 5.71
CA PHE A 64 4.55 1.79 5.25
C PHE A 64 3.85 0.47 5.57
N GLY A 65 3.20 0.37 6.75
CA GLY A 65 2.43 -0.82 7.12
C GLY A 65 1.24 -1.06 6.19
N LEU A 66 0.48 0.00 5.88
CA LEU A 66 -0.66 -0.08 4.97
C LEU A 66 -0.20 -0.38 3.54
N LEU A 67 0.95 0.15 3.12
CA LEU A 67 1.56 -0.18 1.83
C LEU A 67 1.81 -1.69 1.72
N ILE A 68 2.42 -2.30 2.75
CA ILE A 68 2.66 -3.74 2.79
C ILE A 68 1.35 -4.52 2.69
N GLU A 69 0.31 -4.12 3.42
CA GLU A 69 -1.00 -4.77 3.35
C GLU A 69 -1.59 -4.74 1.94
N ILE A 70 -1.47 -3.61 1.23
CA ILE A 70 -1.94 -3.49 -0.15
C ILE A 70 -1.13 -4.39 -1.08
N VAL A 71 0.19 -4.47 -0.92
CA VAL A 71 1.07 -5.37 -1.70
C VAL A 71 0.69 -6.84 -1.48
N ILE A 72 0.48 -7.25 -0.22
CA ILE A 72 0.05 -8.62 0.11
C ILE A 72 -1.32 -8.90 -0.51
N SER A 73 -2.27 -7.97 -0.39
CA SER A 73 -3.61 -8.12 -0.95
C SER A 73 -3.57 -8.25 -2.49
N ALA A 74 -2.68 -7.52 -3.17
CA ALA A 74 -2.49 -7.66 -4.61
C ALA A 74 -1.86 -9.02 -4.97
N ALA A 75 -0.87 -9.49 -4.19
CA ALA A 75 -0.31 -10.83 -4.38
C ALA A 75 -1.38 -11.94 -4.19
N GLU A 76 -2.29 -11.78 -3.22
CA GLU A 76 -3.45 -12.67 -3.06
C GLU A 76 -4.33 -12.68 -4.32
N GLU A 77 -4.66 -11.54 -4.90
CA GLU A 77 -5.45 -11.48 -6.14
C GLU A 77 -4.75 -12.24 -7.28
N ALA A 78 -3.43 -12.08 -7.42
CA ALA A 78 -2.65 -12.81 -8.43
C ALA A 78 -2.69 -14.33 -8.22
N LEU A 79 -2.53 -14.79 -6.98
CA LEU A 79 -2.57 -16.21 -6.64
C LEU A 79 -3.97 -16.80 -6.83
N LEU A 80 -5.03 -16.08 -6.42
CA LEU A 80 -6.43 -16.49 -6.64
C LEU A 80 -6.76 -16.58 -8.14
N ALA A 81 -6.21 -15.67 -8.94
CA ALA A 81 -6.30 -15.68 -10.40
C ALA A 81 -5.34 -16.70 -11.06
N ARG A 82 -4.59 -17.49 -10.28
CA ARG A 82 -3.60 -18.48 -10.73
C ARG A 82 -2.55 -17.90 -11.69
N LYS A 83 -2.09 -16.68 -11.41
CA LYS A 83 -1.01 -16.03 -12.15
C LYS A 83 0.35 -16.43 -11.57
N ASP A 84 1.38 -16.28 -12.40
CA ASP A 84 2.80 -16.45 -12.10
C ASP A 84 3.54 -15.10 -11.97
N HIS A 85 2.80 -13.99 -12.06
CA HIS A 85 3.31 -12.64 -11.97
C HIS A 85 2.35 -11.73 -11.22
N LEU A 86 2.92 -10.72 -10.57
CA LEU A 86 2.24 -9.59 -9.96
C LEU A 86 2.28 -8.40 -10.93
N ASP A 87 1.13 -7.79 -11.18
CA ASP A 87 0.97 -6.63 -12.06
C ASP A 87 -0.03 -5.61 -11.51
N HIS A 88 -0.17 -4.48 -12.19
CA HIS A 88 -1.05 -3.38 -11.76
C HIS A 88 -2.54 -3.76 -11.64
N LEU A 89 -3.05 -4.74 -12.41
CA LEU A 89 -4.46 -5.15 -12.35
C LEU A 89 -4.79 -5.77 -11.00
N HIS A 90 -3.85 -6.50 -10.41
CA HIS A 90 -4.02 -7.10 -9.10
C HIS A 90 -4.14 -6.05 -7.99
N PHE A 91 -3.42 -4.93 -8.10
CA PHE A 91 -3.55 -3.81 -7.17
C PHE A 91 -4.88 -3.07 -7.33
N ILE A 92 -5.32 -2.89 -8.57
CA ILE A 92 -6.66 -2.36 -8.87
C ILE A 92 -7.74 -3.20 -8.19
N MET A 93 -7.68 -4.53 -8.37
CA MET A 93 -8.64 -5.47 -7.81
C MET A 93 -8.60 -5.48 -6.27
N ALA A 94 -7.40 -5.57 -5.68
CA ALA A 94 -7.22 -5.56 -4.24
C ALA A 94 -7.76 -4.27 -3.60
N PHE A 95 -7.43 -3.11 -4.16
CA PHE A 95 -7.89 -1.83 -3.64
C PHE A 95 -9.42 -1.68 -3.77
N ARG A 96 -9.99 -2.11 -4.90
CA ARG A 96 -11.44 -2.12 -5.11
C ARG A 96 -12.13 -3.06 -4.12
N ARG A 97 -11.61 -4.27 -3.92
CA ARG A 97 -12.14 -5.26 -2.95
C ARG A 97 -12.17 -4.68 -1.54
N ARG A 98 -11.11 -3.98 -1.13
CA ARG A 98 -10.98 -3.40 0.22
C ARG A 98 -11.84 -2.15 0.43
N SER A 99 -11.85 -1.22 -0.53
CA SER A 99 -12.53 0.07 -0.38
C SER A 99 -13.99 0.08 -0.87
N GLY A 100 -14.35 -0.82 -1.78
CA GLY A 100 -15.61 -0.78 -2.53
C GLY A 100 -15.73 0.41 -3.47
N CYS A 101 -14.62 1.06 -3.83
CA CYS A 101 -14.64 2.26 -4.68
C CYS A 101 -14.95 1.93 -6.14
N ILE A 102 -15.45 2.91 -6.88
CA ILE A 102 -15.52 2.86 -8.35
C ILE A 102 -14.14 3.19 -8.95
N ASP A 103 -13.97 2.95 -10.25
CA ASP A 103 -12.69 3.16 -10.94
C ASP A 103 -12.20 4.59 -10.94
N ALA A 104 -13.12 5.55 -11.04
CA ALA A 104 -12.80 6.97 -10.93
C ALA A 104 -12.21 7.37 -9.56
N LEU A 105 -12.36 6.52 -8.54
CA LEU A 105 -11.84 6.70 -7.19
C LEU A 105 -10.75 5.69 -6.82
N ASN A 106 -10.30 4.86 -7.76
CA ASN A 106 -9.21 3.92 -7.54
C ASN A 106 -7.87 4.61 -7.89
N PRO A 107 -6.93 4.79 -6.94
CA PRO A 107 -5.65 5.46 -7.21
C PRO A 107 -4.79 4.78 -8.27
N PHE A 108 -5.02 3.50 -8.55
CA PHE A 108 -4.32 2.73 -9.59
C PHE A 108 -4.94 2.89 -10.99
N ILE A 109 -6.08 3.58 -11.12
CA ILE A 109 -6.76 3.85 -12.39
C ILE A 109 -6.86 5.35 -12.66
N ALA A 110 -7.24 6.13 -11.65
CA ALA A 110 -7.57 7.54 -11.82
C ALA A 110 -6.38 8.34 -12.37
N VAL A 111 -6.63 9.19 -13.37
CA VAL A 111 -5.60 10.05 -13.97
C VAL A 111 -5.05 11.01 -12.92
N ASP A 112 -5.94 11.72 -12.23
CA ASP A 112 -5.59 12.67 -11.16
C ASP A 112 -5.74 12.01 -9.78
N PHE A 113 -4.99 10.92 -9.58
CA PHE A 113 -5.10 10.12 -8.37
C PHE A 113 -4.79 10.89 -7.10
N LEU A 114 -3.94 11.92 -7.15
CA LEU A 114 -3.55 12.74 -6.00
C LEU A 114 -4.72 13.50 -5.35
N ARG A 115 -5.83 13.69 -6.07
CA ARG A 115 -7.05 14.32 -5.53
C ARG A 115 -7.92 13.35 -4.73
N ILE A 116 -7.61 12.06 -4.74
CA ILE A 116 -8.37 11.04 -4.04
C ILE A 116 -7.90 11.02 -2.58
N ASP A 117 -8.84 11.05 -1.63
CA ASP A 117 -8.52 10.76 -0.24
C ASP A 117 -8.56 9.24 -0.02
N ALA A 118 -7.44 8.57 -0.29
CA ALA A 118 -7.32 7.12 -0.17
C ALA A 118 -7.59 6.62 1.27
N ARG A 119 -7.26 7.42 2.28
CA ARG A 119 -7.49 7.09 3.69
C ARG A 119 -8.98 7.00 4.00
N THR A 120 -9.76 7.96 3.52
CA THR A 120 -11.22 7.93 3.67
C THR A 120 -11.85 6.72 2.98
N LEU A 121 -11.31 6.31 1.82
CA LEU A 121 -11.78 5.12 1.11
C LEU A 121 -11.50 3.80 1.87
N LEU A 122 -10.38 3.73 2.59
CA LEU A 122 -9.97 2.54 3.34
C LEU A 122 -10.51 2.49 4.79
N ALA A 123 -11.05 3.60 5.31
CA ALA A 123 -11.50 3.70 6.70
C ALA A 123 -12.68 2.78 7.09
N LYS A 124 -13.40 2.20 6.12
CA LYS A 124 -14.58 1.35 6.38
C LYS A 124 -14.29 0.05 7.15
N GLU A 125 -13.03 -0.31 7.33
CA GLU A 125 -12.63 -1.53 8.04
C GLU A 125 -12.69 -1.42 9.57
N ILE A 126 -12.66 -0.21 10.15
CA ILE A 126 -12.61 -0.01 11.62
C ILE A 126 -14.00 -0.21 12.28
N SER A 127 -15.06 -0.42 11.50
CA SER A 127 -16.44 -0.56 12.00
C SER A 127 -16.97 -2.01 12.02
N ARG A 128 -16.10 -3.02 11.97
CA ARG A 128 -16.48 -4.44 12.12
C ARG A 128 -15.77 -5.11 13.28
#